data_AF-A0AAU3YEJ4-F1
#
_entry.id   AF-A0AAU3YEJ4-F1
#
_cell.length_a   1.000
_cell.length_b   1.000
_cell.length_c   1.000
_cell.angle_alpha   90.00
_cell.angle_beta   90.00
_cell.angle_gamma   90.00
#
_symmetry.space_group_name_H-M   'P 1'
#
loop_
_entity.id
_entity.type
_entity.pdbx_description
1 polymer ?
#
loop_
_entity_poly.entity_id
_entity_poly.type
_entity_poly.pdbx_seq_one_letter_code
_entity_poly.pdbx_strand_id
1 'polypeptide(L)'
;MTQRSSDHGSEKEEDGDDVLEWEDHVMATVADAVRRRRKELRWSAQDLADKCEEIGYPIPRNVIANMESGRRATLPLVEVMVLARALRVTPISLIYPVGYVPRVRALPYEDARPTWDALQWFTGESPDFGSEDSMLDHFLAHDLELRSALAAVESEDYERWKVRTAANHIQREAAERALARYSDQAAQAKAALSEYRRLIRAEGGTPPDLPPQLTEDDIDPNAMEENGL
;
A
#
# COMPACT_ATOMS: atom_id res chain seq x y z
N MET A 1 55.44 -10.02 54.23
CA MET A 1 55.24 -8.86 53.35
C MET A 1 55.90 -9.22 52.02
N THR A 2 55.14 -9.92 51.17
CA THR A 2 55.59 -10.41 49.86
C THR A 2 54.37 -10.88 49.06
N GLN A 3 54.04 -10.08 48.05
CA GLN A 3 53.35 -10.34 46.78
C GLN A 3 52.35 -11.51 46.69
N ARG A 4 51.08 -11.16 46.44
CA ARG A 4 50.12 -12.03 45.76
C ARG A 4 49.67 -11.34 44.48
N SER A 5 50.13 -11.91 43.37
CA SER A 5 49.66 -11.65 42.01
C SER A 5 48.13 -11.77 41.97
N SER A 6 47.46 -10.75 41.44
CA SER A 6 46.07 -10.86 40.97
C SER A 6 46.05 -10.35 39.54
N ASP A 7 46.36 -11.31 38.68
CA ASP A 7 46.05 -11.35 37.25
C ASP A 7 44.62 -10.84 37.03
N HIS A 8 44.49 -9.57 36.62
CA HIS A 8 43.26 -9.04 36.05
C HIS A 8 43.43 -9.21 34.55
N GLY A 9 42.96 -10.35 34.05
CA GLY A 9 42.64 -10.50 32.64
C GLY A 9 41.68 -9.36 32.28
N SER A 10 42.19 -8.40 31.52
CA SER A 10 41.37 -7.44 30.81
C SER A 10 40.46 -8.24 29.90
N GLU A 11 39.22 -8.45 30.33
CA GLU A 11 38.12 -8.80 29.45
C GLU A 11 38.16 -7.74 28.35
N LYS A 12 38.55 -8.19 27.15
CA LYS A 12 38.37 -7.41 25.95
C LYS A 12 36.86 -7.15 25.88
N GLU A 13 36.46 -5.92 26.14
CA GLU A 13 35.22 -5.37 25.65
C GLU A 13 35.18 -5.73 24.16
N GLU A 14 34.36 -6.75 23.84
CA GLU A 14 34.14 -7.16 22.46
C GLU A 14 33.68 -5.92 21.71
N ASP A 15 34.39 -5.68 20.60
CA ASP A 15 34.23 -4.58 19.66
C ASP A 15 32.80 -4.05 19.66
N GLY A 16 32.67 -2.75 19.97
CA GLY A 16 31.44 -2.01 19.86
C GLY A 16 30.79 -2.36 18.52
N ASP A 17 29.71 -3.12 18.63
CA ASP A 17 28.84 -3.52 17.54
C ASP A 17 28.62 -2.27 16.71
N ASP A 18 29.06 -2.32 15.45
CA ASP A 18 28.92 -1.24 14.47
C ASP A 18 27.42 -1.19 14.12
N VAL A 19 26.62 -0.76 15.10
CA VAL A 19 25.19 -0.60 15.00
C VAL A 19 25.02 0.57 14.06
N LEU A 20 24.92 0.24 12.78
CA LEU A 20 24.53 1.16 11.72
C LEU A 20 23.40 2.03 12.25
N GLU A 21 23.54 3.35 12.06
CA GLU A 21 22.48 4.27 12.45
C GLU A 21 21.19 3.85 11.72
N TRP A 22 20.02 4.13 12.31
CA TRP A 22 18.75 3.69 11.73
C TRP A 22 18.60 4.10 10.25
N GLU A 23 19.08 5.29 9.91
CA GLU A 23 19.11 5.80 8.54
C GLU A 23 19.93 4.92 7.59
N ASP A 24 21.08 4.41 8.04
CA ASP A 24 21.94 3.52 7.26
C ASP A 24 21.26 2.17 7.01
N HIS A 25 20.55 1.63 7.99
CA HIS A 25 19.76 0.40 7.81
C HIS A 25 18.63 0.58 6.79
N VAL A 26 17.90 1.70 6.85
CA VAL A 26 16.85 2.03 5.88
C VAL A 26 17.45 2.18 4.48
N MET A 27 18.56 2.91 4.37
CA MET A 27 19.25 3.12 3.10
C MET A 27 19.80 1.82 2.50
N ALA A 28 20.43 0.97 3.31
CA ALA A 28 20.91 -0.34 2.89
C ALA A 28 19.76 -1.22 2.38
N THR A 29 18.63 -1.23 3.09
CA THR A 29 17.41 -1.97 2.68
C THR A 29 16.93 -1.55 1.31
N VAL A 30 16.81 -0.23 1.07
CA VAL A 30 16.37 0.29 -0.24
C VAL A 30 17.41 0.03 -1.32
N ALA A 31 18.69 0.24 -1.03
CA ALA A 31 19.78 0.00 -1.97
C ALA A 31 19.82 -1.47 -2.43
N ASP A 32 19.63 -2.40 -1.51
CA ASP A 32 19.57 -3.83 -1.81
C ASP A 32 18.31 -4.20 -2.59
N ALA A 33 17.16 -3.61 -2.26
CA ALA A 33 15.92 -3.82 -3.01
C ALA A 33 16.04 -3.32 -4.47
N VAL A 34 16.66 -2.14 -4.68
CA VAL A 34 16.97 -1.59 -6.01
C VAL A 34 17.91 -2.51 -6.76
N ARG A 35 19.04 -2.89 -6.15
CA ARG A 35 20.05 -3.77 -6.74
C ARG A 35 19.47 -5.12 -7.13
N ARG A 36 18.66 -5.71 -6.25
CA ARG A 36 17.95 -6.98 -6.50
C ARG A 36 17.05 -6.84 -7.72
N ARG A 37 16.14 -5.86 -7.73
CA ARG A 37 15.18 -5.69 -8.81
C ARG A 37 15.86 -5.39 -10.15
N ARG A 38 16.91 -4.57 -10.16
CA ARG A 38 17.72 -4.30 -11.35
C ARG A 38 18.36 -5.57 -11.91
N LYS A 39 18.90 -6.44 -11.05
CA LYS A 39 19.48 -7.72 -11.45
C LYS A 39 18.45 -8.71 -11.99
N GLU A 40 17.24 -8.75 -11.42
CA GLU A 40 16.12 -9.56 -11.95
C GLU A 40 15.75 -9.16 -13.38
N LEU A 41 15.82 -7.86 -13.69
CA LEU A 41 15.63 -7.31 -15.03
C LEU A 41 16.85 -7.51 -15.95
N ARG A 42 17.96 -8.06 -15.42
CA ARG A 42 19.25 -8.22 -16.10
C ARG A 42 19.85 -6.90 -16.59
N TRP A 43 19.58 -5.82 -15.85
CA TRP A 43 20.04 -4.48 -16.18
C TRP A 43 21.37 -4.16 -15.50
N SER A 44 22.20 -3.39 -16.20
CA SER A 44 23.34 -2.67 -15.62
C SER A 44 22.86 -1.41 -14.88
N ALA A 45 23.76 -0.79 -14.11
CA ALA A 45 23.47 0.52 -13.50
C ALA A 45 23.27 1.63 -14.55
N GLN A 46 23.82 1.47 -15.77
CA GLN A 46 23.58 2.40 -16.86
C GLN A 46 22.14 2.27 -17.38
N ASP A 47 21.67 1.05 -17.59
CA ASP A 47 20.30 0.82 -18.08
C ASP A 47 19.25 1.43 -17.13
N LEU A 48 19.48 1.35 -15.81
CA LEU A 48 18.60 2.01 -14.83
C LEU A 48 18.70 3.54 -14.89
N ALA A 49 19.90 4.09 -15.07
CA ALA A 49 20.10 5.54 -15.24
C ALA A 49 19.35 6.06 -16.46
N ASP A 50 19.47 5.36 -17.60
CA ASP A 50 18.79 5.68 -18.85
C ASP A 50 17.26 5.66 -18.66
N LYS A 51 16.74 4.69 -17.90
CA LYS A 51 15.30 4.66 -17.56
C LYS A 51 14.84 5.80 -16.67
N CYS A 52 15.68 6.28 -15.76
CA CYS A 52 15.36 7.47 -14.95
C CYS A 52 15.33 8.72 -15.84
N GLU A 53 16.26 8.84 -16.80
CA GLU A 53 16.27 9.91 -17.80
C GLU A 53 15.02 9.89 -18.70
N GLU A 54 14.59 8.72 -19.17
CA GLU A 54 13.34 8.55 -19.94
C GLU A 54 12.09 9.02 -19.17
N ILE A 55 12.09 8.91 -17.84
CA ILE A 55 11.00 9.39 -16.96
C ILE A 55 11.03 10.93 -16.82
N GLY A 56 12.14 11.58 -17.16
CA GLY A 56 12.34 13.02 -17.00
C GLY A 56 13.01 13.44 -15.69
N TYR A 57 13.52 12.48 -14.91
CA TYR A 57 14.31 12.75 -13.70
C TYR A 57 15.63 11.96 -13.74
N PRO A 58 16.72 12.52 -14.31
CA PRO A 58 17.98 11.81 -14.45
C PRO A 58 18.59 11.44 -13.09
N ILE A 59 18.87 10.15 -12.89
CA ILE A 59 19.67 9.66 -11.76
C ILE A 59 20.94 9.05 -12.34
N PRO A 60 22.10 9.73 -12.26
CA PRO A 60 23.32 9.30 -12.91
C PRO A 60 23.78 7.89 -12.50
N ARG A 61 24.38 7.13 -13.43
CA ARG A 61 24.91 5.78 -13.17
C ARG A 61 25.81 5.71 -11.93
N ASN A 62 26.68 6.69 -11.72
CA ASN A 62 27.58 6.73 -10.55
C ASN A 62 26.82 6.90 -9.24
N VAL A 63 25.70 7.64 -9.24
CA VAL A 63 24.81 7.81 -8.09
C VAL A 63 24.15 6.48 -7.73
N ILE A 64 23.62 5.76 -8.73
CA ILE A 64 23.07 4.40 -8.55
C ILE A 64 24.15 3.45 -8.02
N ALA A 65 25.33 3.44 -8.64
CA ALA A 65 26.42 2.55 -8.25
C ALA A 65 26.95 2.83 -6.83
N ASN A 66 26.96 4.09 -6.39
CA ASN A 66 27.37 4.47 -5.04
C ASN A 66 26.32 4.11 -3.99
N MET A 67 25.04 4.29 -4.31
CA MET A 67 23.92 3.86 -3.46
C MET A 67 23.96 2.35 -3.24
N GLU A 68 24.05 1.56 -4.32
CA GLU A 68 24.09 0.09 -4.24
C GLU A 68 25.36 -0.49 -3.60
N SER A 69 26.36 0.33 -3.32
CA SER A 69 27.58 -0.06 -2.61
C SER A 69 27.65 0.53 -1.20
N GLY A 70 26.61 1.23 -0.73
CA GLY A 70 26.61 1.90 0.57
C GLY A 70 27.56 3.09 0.69
N ARG A 71 28.08 3.64 -0.42
CA ARG A 71 29.00 4.80 -0.43
C ARG A 71 28.28 6.14 -0.47
N ARG A 72 26.97 6.12 -0.69
CA ARG A 72 26.14 7.32 -0.66
C ARG A 72 25.52 7.41 0.73
N ALA A 73 25.52 8.60 1.33
CA ALA A 73 24.99 8.84 2.67
C ALA A 73 23.53 9.31 2.68
N THR A 74 22.94 9.61 1.53
CA THR A 74 21.59 10.18 1.43
C THR A 74 20.80 9.52 0.33
N LEU A 75 19.51 9.32 0.59
CA LEU A 75 18.56 8.78 -0.38
C LEU A 75 17.30 9.67 -0.41
N PRO A 76 17.25 10.65 -1.33
CA PRO A 76 16.08 11.52 -1.45
C PRO A 76 14.81 10.74 -1.77
N LEU A 77 13.70 11.06 -1.11
CA LEU A 77 12.40 10.40 -1.32
C LEU A 77 11.98 10.43 -2.80
N VAL A 78 12.20 11.56 -3.48
CA VAL A 78 11.90 11.72 -4.91
C VAL A 78 12.66 10.73 -5.79
N GLU A 79 13.88 10.35 -5.41
CA GLU A 79 14.66 9.35 -6.14
C GLU A 79 14.10 7.95 -5.93
N VAL A 80 13.62 7.63 -4.72
CA VAL A 80 12.95 6.34 -4.46
C VAL A 80 11.72 6.17 -5.36
N MET A 81 10.93 7.24 -5.53
CA MET A 81 9.76 7.23 -6.43
C MET A 81 10.15 6.99 -7.88
N VAL A 82 11.18 7.70 -8.38
CA VAL A 82 11.67 7.57 -9.75
C VAL A 82 12.30 6.20 -10.00
N LEU A 83 13.13 5.72 -9.07
CA LEU A 83 13.75 4.40 -9.14
C LEU A 83 12.69 3.30 -9.16
N ALA A 84 11.66 3.39 -8.30
CA ALA A 84 10.56 2.43 -8.28
C ALA A 84 9.82 2.40 -9.63
N ARG A 85 9.49 3.57 -10.18
CA ARG A 85 8.87 3.71 -11.49
C ARG A 85 9.74 3.11 -12.60
N ALA A 86 11.04 3.39 -12.62
CA ALA A 86 12.00 2.86 -13.58
C ALA A 86 12.11 1.32 -13.50
N LEU A 87 12.10 0.78 -12.28
CA LEU A 87 12.19 -0.66 -11.98
C LEU A 87 10.86 -1.41 -12.09
N ARG A 88 9.77 -0.69 -12.41
CA ARG A 88 8.41 -1.24 -12.54
C ARG A 88 7.94 -1.93 -11.26
N VAL A 89 8.16 -1.29 -10.12
CA VAL A 89 7.69 -1.70 -8.80
C VAL A 89 7.04 -0.50 -8.09
N THR A 90 6.34 -0.73 -6.99
CA THR A 90 5.83 0.36 -6.16
C THR A 90 6.96 0.90 -5.27
N PRO A 91 6.96 2.20 -4.91
CA PRO A 91 7.97 2.77 -4.01
C PRO A 91 8.06 2.03 -2.68
N ILE A 92 6.91 1.63 -2.14
CA ILE A 92 6.84 0.94 -0.86
C ILE A 92 7.49 -0.45 -0.88
N SER A 93 7.53 -1.14 -2.03
CA SER A 93 8.25 -2.41 -2.16
C SER A 93 9.78 -2.27 -2.14
N LEU A 94 10.31 -1.04 -2.33
CA LEU A 94 11.72 -0.76 -2.12
C LEU A 94 12.03 -0.47 -0.65
N ILE A 95 11.11 0.18 0.06
CA ILE A 95 11.27 0.54 1.48
C ILE A 95 11.02 -0.68 2.38
N TYR A 96 9.93 -1.42 2.11
CA TYR A 96 9.52 -2.63 2.82
C TYR A 96 9.48 -3.82 1.85
N PRO A 97 10.62 -4.48 1.59
CA PRO A 97 10.71 -5.59 0.65
C PRO A 97 10.16 -6.89 1.25
N VAL A 98 8.84 -6.94 1.48
CA VAL A 98 8.10 -8.09 2.02
C VAL A 98 8.43 -9.36 1.24
N GLY A 99 8.67 -10.46 1.96
CA GLY A 99 9.04 -11.75 1.40
C GLY A 99 10.52 -11.90 1.03
N TYR A 100 11.28 -10.80 1.00
CA TYR A 100 12.73 -10.81 0.74
C TYR A 100 13.54 -10.51 1.99
N VAL A 101 13.10 -9.51 2.76
CA VAL A 101 13.68 -9.18 4.06
C VAL A 101 12.64 -9.53 5.13
N PRO A 102 12.94 -10.42 6.09
CA PRO A 102 11.95 -10.88 7.05
C PRO A 102 11.67 -9.83 8.14
N ARG A 103 12.65 -9.00 8.47
CA ARG A 103 12.55 -7.99 9.53
C ARG A 103 13.22 -6.68 9.14
N VAL A 104 12.62 -5.57 9.51
CA VAL A 104 13.09 -4.20 9.22
C VAL A 104 12.92 -3.32 10.44
N ARG A 105 13.76 -2.30 10.56
CA ARG A 105 13.63 -1.27 11.62
C ARG A 105 12.83 -0.09 11.06
N ALA A 106 11.56 0.03 11.45
CA ALA A 106 10.67 1.06 10.92
C ALA A 106 10.97 2.47 11.46
N LEU A 107 11.40 2.57 12.73
CA LEU A 107 11.69 3.82 13.42
C LEU A 107 13.04 3.78 14.15
N PRO A 108 13.67 4.95 14.42
CA PRO A 108 14.86 5.03 15.25
C PRO A 108 14.64 4.41 16.63
N TYR A 109 15.69 3.78 17.18
CA TYR A 109 15.71 3.21 18.53
C TYR A 109 14.71 2.08 18.82
N GLU A 110 13.99 1.60 17.80
CA GLU A 110 13.13 0.42 17.91
C GLU A 110 13.86 -0.86 17.44
N ASP A 111 13.42 -2.00 17.98
CA ASP A 111 13.85 -3.30 17.47
C ASP A 111 13.32 -3.55 16.06
N ALA A 112 14.07 -4.31 15.27
CA ALA A 112 13.59 -4.74 13.96
C ALA A 112 12.32 -5.59 14.15
N ARG A 113 11.24 -5.23 13.44
CA ARG A 113 9.93 -5.91 13.47
C ARG A 113 9.68 -6.67 12.16
N PRO A 114 8.73 -7.62 12.10
CA PRO A 114 8.36 -8.26 10.84
C PRO A 114 8.05 -7.21 9.77
N THR A 115 8.59 -7.41 8.56
CA THR A 115 8.44 -6.44 7.47
C THR A 115 6.97 -6.21 7.09
N TRP A 116 6.14 -7.24 7.25
CA TRP A 116 4.70 -7.13 7.05
C TRP A 116 4.05 -6.16 8.03
N ASP A 117 4.33 -6.29 9.34
CA ASP A 117 3.78 -5.40 10.36
C ASP A 117 4.25 -3.94 10.17
N ALA A 118 5.52 -3.76 9.77
CA ALA A 118 6.05 -2.43 9.45
C ALA A 118 5.35 -1.81 8.23
N LEU A 119 5.07 -2.63 7.21
CA LEU A 119 4.32 -2.21 6.03
C LEU A 119 2.89 -1.78 6.41
N GLN A 120 2.17 -2.60 7.19
CA GLN A 120 0.81 -2.30 7.61
C GLN A 120 0.71 -0.99 8.38
N TRP A 121 1.70 -0.71 9.24
CA TRP A 121 1.80 0.59 9.89
C TRP A 121 1.98 1.73 8.88
N PHE A 122 2.91 1.58 7.94
CA PHE A 122 3.20 2.61 6.95
C PHE A 122 2.03 2.89 6.00
N THR A 123 1.19 1.89 5.70
CA THR A 123 0.01 2.03 4.84
C THR A 123 -1.25 2.47 5.58
N GLY A 124 -1.20 2.65 6.91
CA GLY A 124 -2.36 3.01 7.72
C GLY A 124 -3.29 1.82 8.03
N GLU A 125 -2.89 0.59 7.72
CA GLU A 125 -3.67 -0.63 7.98
C GLU A 125 -3.47 -1.20 9.40
N SER A 126 -2.63 -0.57 10.22
CA SER A 126 -2.35 -1.03 11.59
C SER A 126 -3.37 -0.48 12.60
N PRO A 127 -4.07 -1.34 13.36
CA PRO A 127 -5.06 -0.91 14.35
C PRO A 127 -4.44 -0.26 15.60
N ASP A 128 -3.12 -0.36 15.78
CA ASP A 128 -2.43 0.08 17.00
C ASP A 128 -2.25 1.60 17.10
N PHE A 129 -2.46 2.33 16.00
CA PHE A 129 -2.39 3.79 15.96
C PHE A 129 -3.80 4.33 15.80
N GLY A 130 -4.33 4.94 16.86
CA GLY A 130 -5.72 5.39 16.98
C GLY A 130 -6.12 6.56 16.08
N SER A 131 -5.97 6.41 14.76
CA SER A 131 -6.77 7.15 13.79
C SER A 131 -7.93 6.26 13.34
N GLU A 132 -8.84 5.97 14.26
CA GLU A 132 -10.21 5.73 13.81
C GLU A 132 -10.66 7.09 13.23
N ASP A 133 -10.97 7.16 11.93
CA ASP A 133 -11.32 8.37 11.17
C ASP A 133 -10.15 9.22 10.62
N SER A 134 -9.18 8.61 9.92
CA SER A 134 -8.34 9.40 9.00
C SER A 134 -9.00 9.53 7.63
N MET A 135 -8.71 10.63 6.91
CA MET A 135 -9.10 10.76 5.50
C MET A 135 -8.64 9.57 4.66
N LEU A 136 -7.48 8.97 4.97
CA LEU A 136 -7.01 7.77 4.27
C LEU A 136 -7.96 6.59 4.49
N ASP A 137 -8.44 6.38 5.71
CA ASP A 137 -9.40 5.32 6.04
C ASP A 137 -10.72 5.52 5.30
N HIS A 138 -11.20 6.76 5.22
CA HIS A 138 -12.37 7.10 4.42
C HIS A 138 -12.20 6.73 2.94
N PHE A 139 -11.02 6.99 2.35
CA PHE A 139 -10.73 6.60 0.97
C PHE A 139 -10.57 5.09 0.79
N LEU A 140 -9.97 4.39 1.74
CA LEU A 140 -9.83 2.93 1.69
C LEU A 140 -11.18 2.23 1.82
N ALA A 141 -12.02 2.68 2.75
CA ALA A 141 -13.39 2.18 2.91
C ALA A 141 -14.25 2.53 1.68
N HIS A 142 -14.11 3.74 1.14
CA HIS A 142 -14.74 4.15 -0.11
C HIS A 142 -14.41 3.19 -1.27
N ASP A 143 -13.12 2.88 -1.49
CA ASP A 143 -12.69 1.97 -2.57
C ASP A 143 -13.20 0.54 -2.36
N LEU A 144 -13.22 0.05 -1.11
CA LEU A 144 -13.80 -1.25 -0.78
C LEU A 144 -15.28 -1.31 -1.14
N GLU A 145 -16.06 -0.32 -0.70
CA GLU A 145 -17.51 -0.30 -0.95
C GLU A 145 -17.84 -0.05 -2.43
N LEU A 146 -17.02 0.72 -3.14
CA LEU A 146 -17.14 0.88 -4.59
C LEU A 146 -17.00 -0.46 -5.32
N ARG A 147 -15.97 -1.25 -4.97
CA ARG A 147 -15.76 -2.57 -5.56
C ARG A 147 -16.89 -3.54 -5.21
N SER A 148 -17.36 -3.51 -3.97
CA SER A 148 -18.52 -4.30 -3.51
C SER A 148 -19.79 -3.94 -4.28
N ALA A 149 -20.07 -2.65 -4.47
CA ALA A 149 -21.23 -2.16 -5.20
C ALA A 149 -21.19 -2.58 -6.67
N LEU A 150 -20.03 -2.44 -7.34
CA LEU A 150 -19.86 -2.87 -8.74
C LEU A 150 -20.09 -4.38 -8.91
N ALA A 151 -19.48 -5.19 -8.05
CA ALA A 151 -19.64 -6.65 -8.10
C ALA A 151 -21.10 -7.08 -7.84
N ALA A 152 -21.79 -6.39 -6.93
CA ALA A 152 -23.19 -6.66 -6.63
C ALA A 152 -24.12 -6.26 -7.78
N VAL A 153 -23.91 -5.11 -8.42
CA VAL A 153 -24.68 -4.67 -9.60
C VAL A 153 -24.49 -5.63 -10.77
N GLU A 154 -23.26 -6.05 -11.06
CA GLU A 154 -23.00 -7.04 -12.11
C GLU A 154 -23.73 -8.37 -11.83
N SER A 155 -23.69 -8.82 -10.58
CA SER A 155 -24.38 -10.04 -10.15
C SER A 155 -25.91 -9.91 -10.24
N GLU A 156 -26.44 -8.75 -9.88
CA GLU A 156 -27.88 -8.43 -9.97
C GLU A 156 -28.36 -8.48 -11.43
N ASP A 157 -27.63 -7.82 -12.35
CA ASP A 157 -27.95 -7.81 -13.78
C ASP A 157 -27.95 -9.22 -14.37
N TYR A 158 -27.01 -10.06 -13.95
CA TYR A 158 -26.92 -11.44 -14.39
C TYR A 158 -28.10 -12.29 -13.89
N GLU A 159 -28.48 -12.18 -12.62
CA GLU A 159 -29.64 -12.90 -12.09
C GLU A 159 -30.95 -12.36 -12.68
N ARG A 160 -31.07 -11.06 -12.92
CA ARG A 160 -32.21 -10.44 -13.61
C ARG A 160 -32.36 -10.99 -15.03
N TRP A 161 -31.26 -11.16 -15.75
CA TRP A 161 -31.26 -11.83 -17.04
C TRP A 161 -31.78 -13.27 -16.93
N LYS A 162 -31.30 -14.06 -15.96
CA LYS A 162 -31.77 -15.44 -15.73
C LYS A 162 -33.25 -15.53 -15.41
N VAL A 163 -33.79 -14.62 -14.60
CA VAL A 163 -35.24 -14.56 -14.31
C VAL A 163 -36.03 -14.40 -15.61
N ARG A 164 -35.56 -13.50 -16.50
CA ARG A 164 -36.20 -13.24 -17.80
C ARG A 164 -36.09 -14.41 -18.78
N THR A 165 -34.99 -15.16 -18.75
CA THR A 165 -34.71 -16.24 -19.72
C THR A 165 -34.92 -17.65 -19.16
N ALA A 166 -35.48 -17.80 -17.96
CA ALA A 166 -35.65 -19.09 -17.31
C ALA A 166 -36.56 -20.03 -18.11
N ALA A 167 -36.13 -21.29 -18.29
CA ALA A 167 -36.85 -22.27 -19.09
C ALA A 167 -38.03 -22.92 -18.35
N ASN A 168 -38.05 -22.85 -17.02
CA ASN A 168 -39.11 -23.39 -16.17
C ASN A 168 -39.26 -22.62 -14.85
N HIS A 169 -40.38 -22.85 -14.16
CA HIS A 169 -40.73 -22.15 -12.93
C HIS A 169 -39.73 -22.38 -11.77
N ILE A 170 -39.13 -23.58 -11.66
CA ILE A 170 -38.15 -23.88 -10.61
C ILE A 170 -36.87 -23.06 -10.80
N GLN A 171 -36.35 -23.00 -12.03
CA GLN A 171 -35.19 -22.18 -12.37
C GLN A 171 -35.47 -20.70 -12.18
N ARG A 172 -36.68 -20.25 -12.56
CA ARG A 172 -37.11 -18.86 -12.36
C ARG A 172 -37.15 -18.49 -10.89
N GLU A 173 -37.77 -19.32 -10.04
CA GLU A 173 -37.87 -19.06 -8.60
C GLU A 173 -36.49 -19.05 -7.93
N ALA A 174 -35.57 -19.93 -8.36
CA ALA A 174 -34.19 -19.91 -7.90
C ALA A 174 -33.45 -18.62 -8.28
N ALA A 175 -33.61 -18.15 -9.53
CA ALA A 175 -33.04 -16.90 -9.99
C ALA A 175 -33.66 -15.68 -9.30
N GLU A 176 -34.97 -15.68 -9.01
CA GLU A 176 -35.66 -14.61 -8.27
C GLU A 176 -35.12 -14.51 -6.82
N ARG A 177 -34.89 -15.65 -6.15
CA ARG A 177 -34.26 -15.67 -4.82
C ARG A 177 -32.81 -15.17 -4.86
N ALA A 178 -32.05 -15.49 -5.91
CA ALA A 178 -30.69 -14.99 -6.07
C ALA A 178 -30.68 -13.48 -6.35
N LEU A 179 -31.55 -13.01 -7.25
CA LEU A 179 -31.73 -11.60 -7.57
C LEU A 179 -32.06 -10.78 -6.33
N ALA A 180 -32.98 -11.24 -5.47
CA ALA A 180 -33.31 -10.54 -4.23
C ALA A 180 -32.07 -10.36 -3.33
N ARG A 181 -31.26 -11.41 -3.15
CA ARG A 181 -30.03 -11.33 -2.33
C ARG A 181 -29.01 -10.35 -2.89
N TYR A 182 -28.77 -10.39 -4.20
CA TYR A 182 -27.81 -9.46 -4.83
C TYR A 182 -28.33 -8.03 -4.86
N SER A 183 -29.65 -7.83 -5.02
CA SER A 183 -30.27 -6.52 -4.91
C SER A 183 -30.10 -5.93 -3.51
N ASP A 184 -30.29 -6.73 -2.45
CA ASP A 184 -30.07 -6.28 -1.07
C ASP A 184 -28.59 -5.94 -0.83
N GLN A 185 -27.67 -6.80 -1.31
CA GLN A 185 -26.23 -6.56 -1.22
C GLN A 185 -25.80 -5.29 -1.98
N ALA A 186 -26.35 -5.07 -3.18
CA ALA A 186 -26.09 -3.87 -3.97
C ALA A 186 -26.57 -2.62 -3.25
N ALA A 187 -27.78 -2.65 -2.67
CA ALA A 187 -28.32 -1.53 -1.90
C ALA A 187 -27.44 -1.20 -0.67
N GLN A 188 -26.98 -2.21 0.07
CA GLN A 188 -26.10 -2.00 1.23
C GLN A 188 -24.75 -1.41 0.84
N ALA A 189 -24.08 -1.96 -0.18
CA ALA A 189 -22.79 -1.47 -0.64
C ALA A 189 -22.89 -0.04 -1.21
N LYS A 190 -23.97 0.27 -1.95
CA LYS A 190 -24.25 1.62 -2.46
C LYS A 190 -24.49 2.63 -1.33
N ALA A 191 -25.25 2.27 -0.29
CA ALA A 191 -25.46 3.13 0.86
C ALA A 191 -24.16 3.38 1.65
N ALA A 192 -23.35 2.34 1.87
CA ALA A 192 -22.05 2.48 2.52
C ALA A 192 -21.08 3.35 1.68
N LEU A 193 -21.07 3.16 0.36
CA LEU A 193 -20.33 4.00 -0.57
C LEU A 193 -20.74 5.47 -0.47
N SER A 194 -22.05 5.78 -0.44
CA SER A 194 -22.54 7.14 -0.25
C SER A 194 -22.06 7.74 1.09
N GLU A 195 -22.13 6.96 2.17
CA GLU A 195 -21.70 7.40 3.49
C GLU A 195 -20.22 7.81 3.50
N TYR A 196 -19.31 6.98 2.95
CA TYR A 196 -17.89 7.34 2.91
C TYR A 196 -17.62 8.52 1.98
N ARG A 197 -18.37 8.69 0.88
CA ARG A 197 -18.27 9.91 0.06
C ARG A 197 -18.68 11.16 0.85
N ARG A 198 -19.71 11.06 1.69
CA ARG A 198 -20.15 12.13 2.58
C ARG A 198 -19.10 12.46 3.64
N LEU A 199 -18.50 11.45 4.27
CA LEU A 199 -17.42 11.61 5.25
C LEU A 199 -16.19 12.28 4.62
N ILE A 200 -15.76 11.85 3.43
CA ILE A 200 -14.66 12.50 2.69
C ILE A 200 -14.96 13.99 2.47
N ARG A 201 -16.18 14.34 2.02
CA ARG A 201 -16.58 15.74 1.81
C ARG A 201 -16.64 16.53 3.11
N ALA A 202 -17.13 15.94 4.20
CA ALA A 202 -17.25 16.58 5.50
C ALA A 202 -15.90 17.03 6.07
N GLU A 203 -14.84 16.29 5.76
CA GLU A 203 -13.45 16.62 6.13
C GLU A 203 -12.74 17.52 5.11
N GLY A 204 -13.46 18.01 4.09
CA GLY A 204 -12.90 18.87 3.04
C GLY A 204 -12.16 18.13 1.92
N GLY A 205 -12.22 16.80 1.90
CA GLY A 205 -11.70 15.99 0.81
C GLY A 205 -12.62 15.98 -0.41
N THR A 206 -12.07 15.58 -1.56
CA THR A 206 -12.85 15.35 -2.79
C THR A 206 -12.93 13.85 -3.04
N PRO A 207 -14.13 13.24 -2.96
CA PRO A 207 -14.25 11.80 -3.17
C PRO A 207 -13.91 11.43 -4.62
N PRO A 208 -13.35 10.23 -4.86
CA PRO A 208 -13.02 9.78 -6.21
C PRO A 208 -14.23 9.77 -7.15
N ASP A 209 -14.01 9.95 -8.45
CA ASP A 209 -15.09 9.88 -9.44
C ASP A 209 -15.72 8.48 -9.47
N LEU A 210 -17.04 8.44 -9.67
CA LEU A 210 -17.75 7.17 -9.87
C LEU A 210 -17.53 6.65 -11.29
N PRO A 211 -17.39 5.33 -11.46
CA PRO A 211 -17.33 4.71 -12.78
C PRO A 211 -18.71 4.79 -13.47
N PRO A 212 -18.79 4.70 -14.81
CA PRO A 212 -20.04 4.91 -15.56
C PRO A 212 -21.21 3.98 -15.19
N GLN A 213 -20.93 2.84 -14.55
CA GLN A 213 -21.92 1.88 -14.09
C GLN A 213 -22.67 2.32 -12.82
N LEU A 214 -22.18 3.36 -12.14
CA LEU A 214 -22.77 3.91 -10.92
C LEU A 214 -22.87 5.43 -11.03
N THR A 215 -24.04 5.98 -10.74
CA THR A 215 -24.27 7.42 -10.65
C THR A 215 -24.43 7.85 -9.19
N GLU A 216 -24.36 9.16 -8.91
CA GLU A 216 -24.66 9.68 -7.57
C GLU A 216 -26.11 9.34 -7.17
N ASP A 217 -27.05 9.41 -8.11
CA ASP A 217 -28.45 9.05 -7.89
C ASP A 217 -28.63 7.55 -7.56
N ASP A 218 -27.77 6.68 -8.11
CA ASP A 218 -27.81 5.25 -7.81
C ASP A 218 -27.41 4.94 -6.36
N ILE A 219 -26.50 5.75 -5.79
CA ILE A 219 -25.93 5.50 -4.46
C ILE A 219 -26.59 6.32 -3.35
N ASP A 220 -27.16 7.46 -3.71
CA ASP A 220 -27.95 8.30 -2.82
C ASP A 220 -29.15 8.89 -3.57
N PRO A 221 -30.28 8.17 -3.62
CA PRO A 221 -31.47 8.64 -4.31
C PRO A 221 -32.11 9.89 -3.67
N ASN A 222 -31.66 10.31 -2.48
CA ASN A 222 -32.16 11.50 -1.79
C ASN A 222 -31.23 12.73 -1.93
N ALA A 223 -30.01 12.58 -2.45
CA ALA A 223 -29.03 13.67 -2.56
C ALA A 223 -29.47 14.82 -3.49
N MET A 224 -30.39 14.59 -4.42
CA MET A 224 -30.95 15.64 -5.29
C MET A 224 -31.95 16.57 -4.57
N GLU A 225 -32.52 16.17 -3.43
CA GLU A 225 -33.51 17.00 -2.73
C GLU A 225 -32.87 18.11 -1.88
N GLU A 226 -31.63 17.94 -1.41
CA GLU A 226 -30.95 18.94 -0.55
C GLU A 226 -30.26 20.07 -1.32
N ASN A 227 -29.87 19.88 -2.58
CA ASN A 227 -29.23 20.92 -3.40
C ASN A 227 -30.22 21.86 -4.12
N GLY A 228 -31.51 21.75 -3.81
CA GLY A 228 -32.61 22.53 -4.41
C GLY A 228 -33.19 23.65 -3.53
N LEU A 229 -32.52 24.05 -2.45
CA LEU A 229 -32.95 25.11 -1.52
C LEU A 229 -32.00 26.31 -1.47
#